data_AF-A0A7W4Z2Y1-F1
#
_entry.id   AF-A0A7W4Z2Y1-F1
#
_cell.length_a   1.000
_cell.length_b   1.000
_cell.length_c   1.000
_cell.angle_alpha   90.00
_cell.angle_beta   90.00
_cell.angle_gamma   90.00
#
_symmetry.space_group_name_H-M   'P 1'
#
loop_
_entity.id
_entity.type
_entity.pdbx_description
1 polymer ?
#
loop_
_entity_poly.entity_id
_entity_poly.type
_entity_poly.pdbx_seq_one_letter_code
_entity_poly.pdbx_strand_id
1 'polypeptide(L)'
;MTVSTYGEHAENAAQALNNLIRDAGIPADEAAVDQLLHCREAVVDALRQRLYDVGQDSWYPPPDHLPARTPKPTLAVLDEKLATLVDNIAFALPTLPLDERRSPADYLAPASMDPTVEAWRAAAIELLAASHALSAAAEQPWRTDPGAGWWVMRDVSVALEAVVVLDSRLEEVGLLAEHQRPDDAMRLDEKRMVLSQTARVATWHATSASPEAATPRMRQAAPSTVVELVSLVSTPDDLADAQQRLARFLRPLHASDAFYAAEPEITADSARQVTASQLYLCRAFAKAAGQSVKTGKFAALFEERAEVLESLQPQISHLLDVSEERDPNMRRFWQQSELTTAVARMEDQGVPIRLQPTQMVELAKATHEVTHNLGKALRRELLRTNSNLRDGNPRHADGPVRVGRRSRLEATLTDLINMPAPKLPVAQFNNPPQRAALRRTLDMTPTASQPPSPFPAARSLGTSGYGQ
;
A
#
# COMPACT_ATOMS: atom_id res chain seq x y z
N MET A 1 32.46 8.37 4.12
CA MET A 1 31.70 7.71 5.20
C MET A 1 30.80 6.70 4.53
N THR A 2 31.01 5.42 4.78
CA THR A 2 30.10 4.36 4.35
C THR A 2 28.80 4.54 5.14
N VAL A 3 27.69 4.70 4.44
CA VAL A 3 26.37 4.73 5.10
C VAL A 3 26.09 3.30 5.54
N SER A 4 26.03 3.05 6.85
CA SER A 4 25.71 1.73 7.37
C SER A 4 24.31 1.32 6.96
N THR A 5 24.17 0.08 6.50
CA THR A 5 22.90 -0.47 6.02
C THR A 5 22.10 -1.02 7.19
N TYR A 6 20.79 -1.19 7.03
CA TYR A 6 19.97 -1.88 8.02
C TYR A 6 20.48 -3.32 8.25
N GLY A 7 20.94 -4.01 7.19
CA GLY A 7 21.55 -5.33 7.32
C GLY A 7 22.74 -5.36 8.28
N GLU A 8 23.64 -4.37 8.19
CA GLU A 8 24.79 -4.24 9.11
C GLU A 8 24.35 -3.99 10.55
N HIS A 9 23.40 -3.07 10.76
CA HIS A 9 22.86 -2.79 12.10
C HIS A 9 22.12 -4.00 12.70
N ALA A 10 21.38 -4.76 11.88
CA ALA A 10 20.71 -5.98 12.31
C ALA A 10 21.69 -7.09 12.72
N GLU A 11 22.80 -7.25 11.98
CA GLU A 11 23.86 -8.19 12.32
C GLU A 11 24.55 -7.81 13.64
N ASN A 12 24.88 -6.53 13.82
CA ASN A 12 25.49 -6.03 15.06
C ASN A 12 24.55 -6.19 16.26
N ALA A 13 23.26 -5.89 16.09
CA ALA A 13 22.25 -6.13 17.12
C ALA A 13 22.14 -7.61 17.50
N ALA A 14 22.15 -8.52 16.50
CA ALA A 14 22.12 -9.95 16.74
C ALA A 14 23.37 -10.43 17.50
N GLN A 15 24.55 -9.89 17.19
CA GLN A 15 25.77 -10.21 17.92
C GLN A 15 25.68 -9.75 19.38
N ALA A 16 25.17 -8.54 19.63
CA ALA A 16 24.99 -8.03 20.99
C ALA A 16 23.98 -8.87 21.80
N LEU A 17 22.84 -9.23 21.20
CA LEU A 17 21.84 -10.11 21.83
C LEU A 17 22.39 -11.51 22.12
N ASN A 18 23.18 -12.08 21.21
CA ASN A 18 23.83 -13.37 21.44
C ASN A 18 24.86 -13.32 22.57
N ASN A 19 25.60 -12.22 22.70
CA ASN A 19 26.52 -12.02 23.82
C ASN A 19 25.74 -11.98 25.16
N LEU A 20 24.61 -11.29 25.21
CA LEU A 20 23.72 -11.29 26.38
C LEU A 20 23.20 -12.70 26.70
N ILE A 21 22.78 -13.47 25.70
CA ILE A 21 22.28 -14.84 25.94
C ILE A 21 23.36 -15.75 26.55
N ARG A 22 24.62 -15.60 26.13
CA ARG A 22 25.74 -16.43 26.58
C ARG A 22 26.29 -16.02 27.94
N ASP A 23 26.50 -14.72 28.12
CA ASP A 23 27.38 -14.20 29.17
C ASP A 23 26.70 -13.16 30.09
N ALA A 24 25.38 -12.94 29.99
CA ALA A 24 24.69 -11.98 30.85
C ALA A 24 24.75 -12.39 32.34
N GLY A 25 25.53 -11.63 33.10
CA GLY A 25 25.42 -11.54 34.56
C GLY A 25 24.58 -10.32 34.96
N ILE A 26 23.91 -10.38 36.10
CA ILE A 26 23.19 -9.22 36.65
C ILE A 26 24.21 -8.27 37.28
N PRO A 27 24.24 -6.98 36.90
CA PRO A 27 25.13 -6.01 37.52
C PRO A 27 24.91 -5.94 39.02
N ALA A 28 25.99 -5.80 39.78
CA ALA A 28 25.91 -5.66 41.25
C ALA A 28 25.61 -4.23 41.69
N ASP A 29 25.89 -3.25 40.83
CA ASP A 29 25.69 -1.82 41.10
C ASP A 29 24.27 -1.37 40.69
N GLU A 30 23.62 -0.61 41.56
CA GLU A 30 22.25 -0.16 41.38
C GLU A 30 22.11 0.79 40.18
N ALA A 31 23.10 1.67 39.97
CA ALA A 31 23.12 2.55 38.80
C ALA A 31 23.30 1.78 37.47
N ALA A 32 24.06 0.69 37.51
CA ALA A 32 24.26 -0.19 36.35
C ALA A 32 23.00 -1.01 36.04
N VAL A 33 22.29 -1.52 37.06
CA VAL A 33 20.97 -2.17 36.89
C VAL A 33 19.96 -1.21 36.30
N ASP A 34 19.92 0.02 36.82
CA ASP A 34 19.02 1.05 36.33
C ASP A 34 19.28 1.41 34.85
N GLN A 35 20.54 1.60 34.46
CA GLN A 35 20.92 1.82 33.06
C GLN A 35 20.54 0.61 32.17
N LEU A 36 20.73 -0.61 32.68
CA LEU A 36 20.35 -1.84 31.98
C LEU A 36 18.85 -1.87 31.66
N LEU A 37 18.00 -1.58 32.64
CA LEU A 37 16.55 -1.60 32.47
C LEU A 37 16.08 -0.58 31.42
N HIS A 38 16.69 0.61 31.41
CA HIS A 38 16.42 1.63 30.39
C HIS A 38 16.90 1.23 29.00
N CYS A 39 18.07 0.60 28.88
CA CYS A 39 18.56 0.06 27.61
C CYS A 39 17.65 -1.07 27.10
N ARG A 40 17.16 -1.93 28.00
CA ARG A 40 16.21 -3.00 27.68
C ARG A 40 14.87 -2.44 27.21
N GLU A 41 14.34 -1.39 27.86
CA GLU A 41 13.13 -0.69 27.38
C GLU A 41 13.33 -0.14 25.96
N ALA A 42 14.49 0.48 25.68
CA ALA A 42 14.80 0.97 24.34
C ALA A 42 14.88 -0.15 23.28
N VAL A 43 15.40 -1.34 23.65
CA VAL A 43 15.37 -2.53 22.78
C VAL A 43 13.92 -2.93 22.46
N VAL A 44 13.07 -3.02 23.48
CA VAL A 44 11.66 -3.40 23.31
C VAL A 44 10.89 -2.37 22.48
N ASP A 45 11.07 -1.09 22.77
CA ASP A 45 10.47 0.00 22.01
C ASP A 45 10.96 0.00 20.56
N ALA A 46 12.24 -0.27 20.30
CA ALA A 46 12.76 -0.39 18.94
C ALA A 46 12.12 -1.53 18.15
N LEU A 47 11.84 -2.68 18.80
CA LEU A 47 11.19 -3.84 18.19
C LEU A 47 9.69 -3.61 17.96
N ARG A 48 8.99 -2.99 18.92
CA ARG A 48 7.58 -2.58 18.76
C ARG A 48 7.43 -1.54 17.67
N GLN A 49 8.29 -0.52 17.65
CA GLN A 49 8.32 0.49 16.60
C GLN A 49 8.59 -0.15 15.24
N ARG A 50 9.46 -1.17 15.17
CA ARG A 50 9.72 -1.92 13.94
C ARG A 50 8.46 -2.67 13.47
N LEU A 51 7.77 -3.39 14.36
CA LEU A 51 6.49 -4.05 14.07
C LEU A 51 5.41 -3.06 13.59
N TYR A 52 5.33 -1.91 14.25
CA TYR A 52 4.45 -0.80 13.89
C TYR A 52 4.79 -0.22 12.50
N ASP A 53 6.07 -0.06 12.17
CA ASP A 53 6.53 0.48 10.89
C ASP A 53 6.35 -0.50 9.72
N VAL A 54 6.22 -1.80 10.01
CA VAL A 54 5.85 -2.84 9.03
C VAL A 54 4.34 -3.18 9.00
N GLY A 55 3.53 -2.41 9.73
CA GLY A 55 2.06 -2.46 9.65
C GLY A 55 1.43 -3.71 10.25
N GLN A 56 2.08 -4.33 11.24
CA GLN A 56 1.43 -5.32 12.11
C GLN A 56 0.84 -4.58 13.31
N ASP A 57 -0.47 -4.36 13.29
CA ASP A 57 -1.23 -3.84 14.43
C ASP A 57 -2.62 -4.48 14.37
N SER A 58 -2.70 -5.68 14.95
CA SER A 58 -3.95 -6.43 15.07
C SER A 58 -4.27 -6.55 16.55
N TRP A 59 -4.87 -5.49 17.08
CA TRP A 59 -5.78 -5.54 18.24
C TRP A 59 -5.13 -5.48 19.64
N TYR A 60 -4.71 -4.27 20.06
CA TYR A 60 -4.71 -3.82 21.48
C TYR A 60 -4.61 -2.27 21.52
N PRO A 61 -5.16 -1.53 22.50
CA PRO A 61 -4.95 -0.08 22.55
C PRO A 61 -3.45 0.24 22.70
N PRO A 62 -2.91 1.21 21.94
CA PRO A 62 -1.53 1.63 22.15
C PRO A 62 -1.39 2.24 23.54
N PRO A 63 -0.26 2.03 24.25
CA PRO A 63 0.01 2.77 25.47
C PRO A 63 0.02 4.28 25.19
N ASP A 64 -0.46 5.08 26.15
CA ASP A 64 -0.82 6.52 26.02
C ASP A 64 0.30 7.44 25.48
N HIS A 65 1.53 6.95 25.39
CA HIS A 65 2.71 7.68 24.90
C HIS A 65 2.98 7.51 23.40
N LEU A 66 2.25 6.63 22.70
CA LEU A 66 2.40 6.46 21.25
C LEU A 66 1.39 7.35 20.49
N PRO A 67 1.80 8.00 19.39
CA PRO A 67 0.93 8.89 18.62
C PRO A 67 -0.32 8.16 18.07
N ALA A 68 -1.44 8.87 17.99
CA ALA A 68 -2.73 8.32 17.56
C ALA A 68 -2.67 7.65 16.18
N ARG A 69 -3.33 6.48 16.07
CA ARG A 69 -3.31 5.53 14.93
C ARG A 69 -3.65 6.17 13.57
N THR A 70 -2.75 6.03 12.60
CA THR A 70 -3.04 6.03 11.15
C THR A 70 -2.99 4.59 10.62
N PRO A 71 -3.94 4.11 9.78
CA PRO A 71 -3.86 2.75 9.23
C PRO A 71 -2.61 2.63 8.35
N LYS A 72 -1.62 1.86 8.82
CA LYS A 72 -0.33 1.63 8.14
C LYS A 72 -0.37 0.37 7.25
N PRO A 73 0.40 0.35 6.15
CA PRO A 73 0.40 -0.74 5.17
C PRO A 73 1.05 -2.01 5.71
N THR A 74 0.41 -3.16 5.47
CA THR A 74 0.89 -4.49 5.85
C THR A 74 2.03 -4.98 4.96
N LEU A 75 2.93 -5.81 5.51
CA LEU A 75 3.91 -6.57 4.72
C LEU A 75 3.21 -7.40 3.63
N ALA A 76 3.73 -7.36 2.41
CA ALA A 76 3.10 -8.02 1.27
C ALA A 76 3.08 -9.55 1.44
N VAL A 77 1.90 -10.16 1.38
CA VAL A 77 1.70 -11.63 1.42
C VAL A 77 2.12 -12.27 2.77
N LEU A 78 2.17 -11.47 3.84
CA LEU A 78 2.37 -11.99 5.19
C LEU A 78 1.10 -12.69 5.69
N ASP A 79 1.24 -13.83 6.37
CA ASP A 79 0.12 -14.46 7.06
C ASP A 79 -0.29 -13.60 8.27
N GLU A 80 -1.49 -13.02 8.20
CA GLU A 80 -2.03 -12.09 9.18
C GLU A 80 -2.05 -12.70 10.59
N LYS A 81 -2.37 -13.99 10.73
CA LYS A 81 -2.46 -14.64 12.04
C LYS A 81 -1.10 -14.81 12.70
N LEU A 82 -0.08 -15.24 11.93
CA LEU A 82 1.28 -15.35 12.45
C LEU A 82 1.82 -14.00 12.90
N ALA A 83 1.54 -12.96 12.11
CA ALA A 83 2.01 -11.63 12.39
C ALA A 83 1.34 -11.01 13.62
N THR A 84 0.03 -11.17 13.77
CA THR A 84 -0.71 -10.82 15.00
C THR A 84 -0.15 -11.52 16.23
N LEU A 85 0.23 -12.79 16.12
CA LEU A 85 0.79 -13.52 17.26
C LEU A 85 2.14 -12.94 17.71
N VAL A 86 3.02 -12.59 16.76
CA VAL A 86 4.30 -11.94 17.09
C VAL A 86 4.08 -10.55 17.68
N ASP A 87 3.12 -9.80 17.13
CA ASP A 87 2.73 -8.48 17.61
C ASP A 87 2.25 -8.52 19.06
N ASN A 88 1.32 -9.43 19.37
CA ASN A 88 0.82 -9.65 20.72
C ASN A 88 1.94 -9.98 21.71
N ILE A 89 2.91 -10.81 21.31
CA ILE A 89 4.05 -11.16 22.17
C ILE A 89 4.91 -9.91 22.47
N ALA A 90 5.18 -9.07 21.47
CA ALA A 90 5.99 -7.86 21.64
C ALA A 90 5.28 -6.81 22.53
N PHE A 91 3.97 -6.62 22.33
CA PHE A 91 3.18 -5.69 23.14
C PHE A 91 2.94 -6.18 24.57
N ALA A 92 2.92 -7.50 24.79
CA ALA A 92 2.83 -8.11 26.12
C ALA A 92 4.12 -8.04 26.95
N LEU A 93 5.26 -7.63 26.38
CA LEU A 93 6.51 -7.50 27.13
C LEU A 93 6.39 -6.45 28.25
N PRO A 94 7.01 -6.68 29.43
CA PRO A 94 7.01 -5.71 30.51
C PRO A 94 7.56 -4.35 30.08
N THR A 95 7.03 -3.27 30.65
CA THR A 95 7.46 -1.90 30.34
C THR A 95 7.72 -1.08 31.58
N LEU A 96 8.70 -0.18 31.50
CA LEU A 96 8.95 0.78 32.56
C LEU A 96 7.76 1.74 32.73
N PRO A 97 7.35 2.05 33.97
CA PRO A 97 6.39 3.11 34.28
C PRO A 97 6.76 4.44 33.61
N LEU A 98 5.76 5.19 33.14
CA LEU A 98 5.99 6.41 32.35
C LEU A 98 6.78 7.49 33.11
N ASP A 99 6.61 7.55 34.41
CA ASP A 99 7.26 8.48 35.34
C ASP A 99 8.72 8.14 35.61
N GLU A 100 9.13 6.89 35.38
CA GLU A 100 10.52 6.43 35.55
C GLU A 100 11.34 6.54 34.27
N ARG A 101 10.69 6.74 33.11
CA ARG A 101 11.36 6.81 31.80
C ARG A 101 12.20 8.08 31.64
N ARG A 102 13.48 7.88 31.34
CA ARG A 102 14.44 8.94 30.98
C ARG A 102 14.60 9.15 29.47
N SER A 103 15.23 10.27 29.12
CA SER A 103 15.59 10.56 27.72
C SER A 103 16.60 9.53 27.21
N PRO A 104 16.49 9.03 25.96
CA PRO A 104 17.46 8.11 25.36
C PRO A 104 18.92 8.60 25.43
N ALA A 105 19.14 9.92 25.39
CA ALA A 105 20.48 10.49 25.51
C ALA A 105 21.13 10.21 26.88
N ASP A 106 20.35 10.06 27.93
CA ASP A 106 20.85 9.93 29.31
C ASP A 106 21.44 8.54 29.58
N TYR A 107 20.94 7.50 28.90
CA TYR A 107 21.36 6.11 29.12
C TYR A 107 22.03 5.43 27.91
N LEU A 108 21.83 5.94 26.68
CA LEU A 108 22.50 5.40 25.49
C LEU A 108 23.82 6.11 25.16
N ALA A 109 23.98 7.40 25.51
CA ALA A 109 25.22 8.13 25.23
C ALA A 109 26.42 7.70 26.10
N PRO A 110 26.28 7.50 27.43
CA PRO A 110 27.40 7.06 28.25
C PRO A 110 27.68 5.57 28.05
N ALA A 111 28.92 5.22 27.70
CA ALA A 111 29.38 3.82 27.69
C ALA A 111 29.45 3.28 29.12
N SER A 112 29.12 2.00 29.30
CA SER A 112 29.22 1.34 30.60
C SER A 112 30.50 0.51 30.70
N MET A 113 31.08 0.46 31.90
CA MET A 113 32.20 -0.45 32.20
C MET A 113 31.69 -1.86 32.54
N ASP A 114 30.39 -2.01 32.81
CA ASP A 114 29.76 -3.32 33.00
C ASP A 114 29.46 -3.94 31.63
N PRO A 115 29.97 -5.16 31.35
CA PRO A 115 29.84 -5.78 30.04
C PRO A 115 28.40 -6.15 29.69
N THR A 116 27.55 -6.47 30.67
CA THR A 116 26.13 -6.77 30.44
C THR A 116 25.38 -5.49 30.07
N VAL A 117 25.61 -4.40 30.81
CA VAL A 117 24.99 -3.09 30.50
C VAL A 117 25.42 -2.61 29.13
N GLU A 118 26.71 -2.71 28.80
CA GLU A 118 27.23 -2.29 27.51
C GLU A 118 26.68 -3.13 26.35
N ALA A 119 26.48 -4.44 26.54
CA ALA A 119 25.83 -5.28 25.54
C ALA A 119 24.35 -4.93 25.32
N TRP A 120 23.61 -4.59 26.39
CA TRP A 120 22.25 -4.04 26.27
C TRP A 120 22.23 -2.68 25.56
N ARG A 121 23.17 -1.79 25.90
CA ARG A 121 23.32 -0.47 25.26
C ARG A 121 23.62 -0.61 23.77
N ALA A 122 24.55 -1.50 23.41
CA ALA A 122 24.89 -1.80 22.02
C ALA A 122 23.69 -2.36 21.25
N ALA A 123 22.98 -3.34 21.82
CA ALA A 123 21.77 -3.88 21.21
C ALA A 123 20.69 -2.80 21.00
N ALA A 124 20.49 -1.90 21.97
CA ALA A 124 19.54 -0.80 21.86
C ALA A 124 19.90 0.17 20.73
N ILE A 125 21.17 0.60 20.66
CA ILE A 125 21.65 1.52 19.62
C ILE A 125 21.49 0.91 18.24
N GLU A 126 21.95 -0.33 18.05
CA GLU A 126 21.92 -1.00 16.76
C GLU A 126 20.48 -1.30 16.32
N LEU A 127 19.57 -1.68 17.23
CA LEU A 127 18.16 -1.88 16.90
C LEU A 127 17.45 -0.57 16.56
N LEU A 128 17.72 0.52 17.28
CA LEU A 128 17.17 1.85 16.98
C LEU A 128 17.70 2.38 15.64
N ALA A 129 19.00 2.24 15.39
CA ALA A 129 19.64 2.62 14.13
C ALA A 129 19.09 1.81 12.95
N ALA A 130 18.94 0.49 13.12
CA ALA A 130 18.30 -0.39 12.16
C ALA A 130 16.85 0.04 11.86
N SER A 131 16.03 0.26 12.89
CA SER A 131 14.65 0.71 12.71
C SER A 131 14.57 2.09 12.02
N HIS A 132 15.48 3.01 12.34
CA HIS A 132 15.59 4.29 11.65
C HIS A 132 16.00 4.12 10.18
N ALA A 133 17.00 3.28 9.89
CA ALA A 133 17.47 3.02 8.53
C ALA A 133 16.36 2.45 7.64
N LEU A 134 15.51 1.55 8.17
CA LEU A 134 14.31 1.10 7.48
C LEU A 134 13.34 2.26 7.24
N SER A 135 12.94 2.97 8.29
CA SER A 135 11.91 4.02 8.19
C SER A 135 12.33 5.21 7.33
N ALA A 136 13.63 5.55 7.31
CA ALA A 136 14.19 6.64 6.53
C ALA A 136 14.59 6.25 5.09
N ALA A 137 14.55 4.97 4.73
CA ALA A 137 14.93 4.53 3.39
C ALA A 137 14.01 5.12 2.32
N ALA A 138 14.59 5.75 1.30
CA ALA A 138 13.86 6.33 0.17
C ALA A 138 13.10 5.25 -0.63
N GLU A 139 13.71 4.07 -0.74
CA GLU A 139 13.09 2.87 -1.30
C GLU A 139 12.78 1.91 -0.15
N GLN A 140 11.54 1.41 -0.09
CA GLN A 140 11.07 0.52 0.97
C GLN A 140 10.62 -0.81 0.35
N PRO A 141 11.56 -1.59 -0.21
CA PRO A 141 11.26 -2.79 -0.98
C PRO A 141 10.47 -3.84 -0.17
N TRP A 142 10.66 -3.92 1.15
CA TRP A 142 9.89 -4.80 2.06
C TRP A 142 8.39 -4.50 2.10
N ARG A 143 7.94 -3.34 1.60
CA ARG A 143 6.51 -3.03 1.44
C ARG A 143 5.89 -3.60 0.17
N THR A 144 6.71 -3.96 -0.82
CA THR A 144 6.25 -4.34 -2.16
C THR A 144 6.72 -5.71 -2.62
N ASP A 145 7.88 -6.14 -2.12
CA ASP A 145 8.46 -7.45 -2.36
C ASP A 145 8.20 -8.35 -1.15
N PRO A 146 7.43 -9.44 -1.31
CA PRO A 146 7.16 -10.37 -0.24
C PRO A 146 8.44 -10.93 0.39
N GLY A 147 9.49 -11.19 -0.41
CA GLY A 147 10.75 -11.72 0.09
C GLY A 147 11.45 -10.79 1.07
N ALA A 148 11.51 -9.49 0.75
CA ALA A 148 12.02 -8.47 1.67
C ALA A 148 11.15 -8.30 2.92
N GLY A 149 9.82 -8.39 2.79
CA GLY A 149 8.92 -8.32 3.94
C GLY A 149 9.10 -9.48 4.91
N TRP A 150 9.19 -10.71 4.39
CA TRP A 150 9.47 -11.89 5.19
C TRP A 150 10.86 -11.85 5.84
N TRP A 151 11.85 -11.20 5.24
CA TRP A 151 13.14 -10.98 5.89
C TRP A 151 13.01 -10.15 7.16
N VAL A 152 12.32 -9.00 7.09
CA VAL A 152 12.13 -8.13 8.28
C VAL A 152 11.34 -8.87 9.36
N MET A 153 10.33 -9.66 8.96
CA MET A 153 9.59 -10.49 9.91
C MET A 153 10.47 -11.55 10.60
N ARG A 154 11.37 -12.18 9.85
CA ARG A 154 12.35 -13.13 10.41
C ARG A 154 13.23 -12.45 11.45
N ASP A 155 13.81 -11.30 11.11
CA ASP A 155 14.70 -10.54 11.98
C ASP A 155 14.03 -10.14 13.30
N VAL A 156 12.84 -9.55 13.21
CA VAL A 156 12.03 -9.18 14.38
C VAL A 156 11.69 -10.40 15.24
N SER A 157 11.29 -11.51 14.61
CA SER A 157 10.91 -12.73 15.35
C SER A 157 12.09 -13.30 16.14
N VAL A 158 13.28 -13.32 15.54
CA VAL A 158 14.50 -13.83 16.19
C VAL A 158 14.95 -12.89 17.32
N ALA A 159 14.92 -11.57 17.09
CA ALA A 159 15.28 -10.59 18.10
C ALA A 159 14.31 -10.62 19.30
N LEU A 160 13.00 -10.74 19.04
CA LEU A 160 12.00 -10.92 20.10
C LEU A 160 12.19 -12.22 20.87
N GLU A 161 12.55 -13.32 20.20
CA GLU A 161 12.80 -14.59 20.88
C GLU A 161 13.98 -14.47 21.86
N ALA A 162 15.04 -13.77 21.45
CA ALA A 162 16.17 -13.46 22.32
C ALA A 162 15.73 -12.63 23.54
N VAL A 163 14.97 -11.55 23.32
CA VAL A 163 14.48 -10.67 24.40
C VAL A 163 13.58 -11.42 25.38
N VAL A 164 12.67 -12.26 24.89
CA VAL A 164 11.79 -13.08 25.75
C VAL A 164 12.59 -14.02 26.67
N VAL A 165 13.71 -14.58 26.19
CA VAL A 165 14.61 -15.41 27.00
C VAL A 165 15.42 -14.57 28.00
N LEU A 166 15.84 -13.37 27.61
CA LEU A 166 16.58 -12.47 28.50
C LEU A 166 15.68 -11.91 29.61
N ASP A 167 14.45 -11.52 29.28
CA ASP A 167 13.45 -11.06 30.23
C ASP A 167 13.09 -12.12 31.25
N SER A 168 12.99 -13.40 30.86
CA SER A 168 12.70 -14.47 31.82
C SER A 168 13.79 -14.57 32.90
N ARG A 169 15.06 -14.32 32.55
CA ARG A 169 16.17 -14.29 33.51
C ARG A 169 16.10 -13.07 34.44
N LEU A 170 15.70 -11.91 33.91
CA LEU A 170 15.49 -10.69 34.70
C LEU A 170 14.27 -10.83 35.63
N GLU A 171 13.24 -11.54 35.19
CA GLU A 171 12.06 -11.84 35.99
C GLU A 171 12.34 -12.81 37.12
N GLU A 172 13.16 -13.85 36.89
CA GLU A 172 13.58 -14.81 37.92
C GLU A 172 14.28 -14.14 39.12
N VAL A 173 14.96 -13.02 38.88
CA VAL A 173 15.62 -12.23 39.93
C VAL A 173 14.81 -11.03 40.42
N GLY A 174 13.57 -10.88 39.93
CA GLY A 174 12.63 -9.87 40.39
C GLY A 174 12.82 -8.47 39.80
N LEU A 175 13.74 -8.27 38.84
CA LEU A 175 14.03 -6.95 38.27
C LEU A 175 12.89 -6.38 37.41
N LEU A 176 11.97 -7.23 36.96
CA LEU A 176 10.80 -6.85 36.16
C LEU A 176 9.48 -6.86 36.95
N ALA A 177 9.54 -6.97 38.29
CA ALA A 177 8.34 -7.12 39.13
C ALA A 177 7.46 -5.86 39.16
N GLU A 178 8.08 -4.68 39.13
CA GLU A 178 7.39 -3.38 39.22
C GLU A 178 7.00 -2.81 37.84
N HIS A 179 7.34 -3.52 36.76
CA HIS A 179 7.04 -3.10 35.40
C HIS A 179 5.55 -3.31 35.06
N GLN A 180 5.00 -2.42 34.23
CA GLN A 180 3.65 -2.54 33.72
C GLN A 180 3.56 -3.68 32.71
N ARG A 181 2.54 -4.53 32.85
CA ARG A 181 2.32 -5.70 32.00
C ARG A 181 0.86 -5.80 31.57
N PRO A 182 0.58 -5.89 30.26
CA PRO A 182 -0.74 -6.29 29.78
C PRO A 182 -1.03 -7.75 30.15
N ASP A 183 -2.32 -8.09 30.30
CA ASP A 183 -2.74 -9.48 30.47
C ASP A 183 -2.44 -10.27 29.19
N ASP A 184 -1.46 -11.18 29.27
CA ASP A 184 -1.12 -12.11 28.20
C ASP A 184 -1.28 -13.55 28.67
N ALA A 185 -2.08 -14.31 27.93
CA ALA A 185 -2.37 -15.71 28.25
C ALA A 185 -1.20 -16.66 27.89
N MET A 186 -0.26 -16.22 27.04
CA MET A 186 0.77 -17.08 26.48
C MET A 186 1.94 -17.30 27.46
N ARG A 187 2.35 -18.55 27.64
CA ARG A 187 3.51 -18.92 28.47
C ARG A 187 4.83 -18.73 27.71
N LEU A 188 5.94 -18.65 28.44
CA LEU A 188 7.29 -18.49 27.87
C LEU A 188 7.59 -19.49 26.73
N ASP A 189 7.34 -20.77 26.95
CA ASP A 189 7.60 -21.81 25.94
C ASP A 189 6.74 -21.64 24.68
N GLU A 190 5.49 -21.20 24.84
CA GLU A 190 4.57 -20.93 23.74
C GLU A 190 5.04 -19.70 22.94
N LYS A 191 5.46 -18.63 23.62
CA LYS A 191 6.03 -17.43 23.00
C LYS A 191 7.24 -17.78 22.13
N ARG A 192 8.18 -18.54 22.70
CA ARG A 192 9.38 -19.00 21.99
C ARG A 192 9.04 -19.89 20.80
N MET A 193 8.09 -20.81 20.97
CA MET A 193 7.66 -21.67 19.88
C MET A 193 7.05 -20.85 18.73
N VAL A 194 6.15 -19.91 19.01
CA VAL A 194 5.54 -19.04 18.00
C VAL A 194 6.59 -18.22 17.25
N LEU A 195 7.51 -17.57 17.96
CA LEU A 195 8.56 -16.74 17.37
C LEU A 195 9.52 -17.57 16.51
N SER A 196 9.96 -18.73 17.01
CA SER A 196 10.83 -19.65 16.28
C SER A 196 10.18 -20.21 15.01
N GLN A 197 8.89 -20.59 15.11
CA GLN A 197 8.12 -21.06 13.95
C GLN A 197 7.92 -19.95 12.92
N THR A 198 7.66 -18.73 13.37
CA THR A 198 7.51 -17.57 12.48
C THR A 198 8.82 -17.26 11.77
N ALA A 199 9.95 -17.24 12.49
CA ALA A 199 11.28 -17.06 11.90
C ALA A 199 11.61 -18.16 10.86
N ARG A 200 11.23 -19.41 11.13
CA ARG A 200 11.42 -20.54 10.21
C ARG A 200 10.61 -20.37 8.91
N VAL A 201 9.32 -20.05 9.02
CA VAL A 201 8.45 -19.81 7.86
C VAL A 201 8.95 -18.60 7.07
N ALA A 202 9.31 -17.53 7.77
CA ALA A 202 9.86 -16.33 7.18
C ALA A 202 11.16 -16.60 6.40
N THR A 203 12.00 -17.53 6.88
CA THR A 203 13.20 -17.98 6.15
C THR A 203 12.88 -18.68 4.84
N TRP A 204 11.78 -19.44 4.74
CA TRP A 204 11.38 -20.09 3.48
C TRP A 204 10.89 -19.10 2.43
N HIS A 205 10.28 -18.00 2.87
CA HIS A 205 9.69 -17.00 1.99
C HIS A 205 10.62 -15.82 1.70
N ALA A 206 11.67 -15.62 2.51
CA ALA A 206 12.70 -14.63 2.25
C ALA A 206 13.52 -15.02 1.00
N THR A 207 13.34 -14.28 -0.09
CA THR A 207 14.07 -14.50 -1.36
C THR A 207 15.29 -13.59 -1.54
N SER A 208 15.55 -12.71 -0.58
CA SER A 208 16.61 -11.69 -0.61
C SER A 208 17.57 -11.87 0.58
N ALA A 209 18.85 -11.55 0.39
CA ALA A 209 19.87 -11.68 1.43
C ALA A 209 19.73 -10.65 2.56
N SER A 210 19.24 -9.45 2.24
CA SER A 210 18.81 -8.38 3.15
C SER A 210 17.60 -7.67 2.53
N PRO A 211 16.82 -6.86 3.28
CA PRO A 211 15.70 -6.17 2.69
C PRO A 211 16.14 -5.11 1.67
N GLU A 212 17.33 -4.50 1.80
CA GLU A 212 17.84 -3.54 0.82
C GLU A 212 18.38 -4.21 -0.45
N ALA A 213 18.82 -5.48 -0.34
CA ALA A 213 19.30 -6.25 -1.49
C ALA A 213 18.15 -6.79 -2.36
N ALA A 214 16.91 -6.67 -1.89
CA ALA A 214 15.74 -7.04 -2.67
C ALA A 214 15.59 -6.12 -3.87
N THR A 215 15.55 -6.70 -5.07
CA THR A 215 15.32 -5.93 -6.28
C THR A 215 13.95 -5.28 -6.16
N PRO A 216 13.86 -3.93 -6.13
CA PRO A 216 12.55 -3.30 -6.15
C PRO A 216 11.88 -3.77 -7.43
N ARG A 217 10.79 -4.55 -7.30
CA ARG A 217 9.92 -4.80 -8.45
C ARG A 217 9.60 -3.42 -8.99
N MET A 218 10.00 -3.16 -10.24
CA MET A 218 9.79 -1.88 -10.94
C MET A 218 8.50 -1.28 -10.45
N ARG A 219 8.61 -0.28 -9.56
CA ARG A 219 7.46 0.47 -9.11
C ARG A 219 6.82 0.99 -10.39
N GLN A 220 5.55 0.65 -10.63
CA GLN A 220 4.68 1.62 -11.27
C GLN A 220 4.86 2.89 -10.44
N ALA A 221 5.49 3.89 -11.05
CA ALA A 221 6.19 5.00 -10.41
C ALA A 221 5.52 5.46 -9.10
N ALA A 222 6.29 5.50 -8.02
CA ALA A 222 5.88 6.27 -6.84
C ALA A 222 5.75 7.75 -7.25
N PRO A 223 4.77 8.47 -6.68
CA PRO A 223 4.59 9.88 -6.97
C PRO A 223 5.79 10.63 -6.42
N SER A 224 6.53 11.29 -7.31
CA SER A 224 7.60 12.18 -6.90
C SER A 224 7.02 13.36 -6.13
N THR A 225 7.74 13.83 -5.11
CA THR A 225 7.56 15.15 -4.49
C THR A 225 7.86 16.32 -5.44
N VAL A 226 8.28 16.02 -6.67
CA VAL A 226 8.19 16.93 -7.81
C VAL A 226 6.75 16.89 -8.31
N VAL A 227 6.08 18.05 -8.34
CA VAL A 227 4.76 18.26 -8.97
C VAL A 227 4.61 17.35 -10.18
N GLU A 228 3.76 16.31 -10.09
CA GLU A 228 3.53 15.41 -11.23
C GLU A 228 3.03 16.26 -12.41
N LEU A 229 3.86 16.38 -13.43
CA LEU A 229 3.61 17.22 -14.59
C LEU A 229 2.35 16.73 -15.33
N VAL A 230 1.57 17.65 -15.86
CA VAL A 230 0.48 17.34 -16.80
C VAL A 230 1.08 16.66 -18.04
N SER A 231 0.47 15.59 -18.53
CA SER A 231 0.80 15.00 -19.83
C SER A 231 0.28 15.94 -20.90
N LEU A 232 1.19 16.61 -21.61
CA LEU A 232 0.87 17.41 -22.79
C LEU A 232 0.49 16.50 -23.96
N VAL A 233 -0.51 16.93 -24.74
CA VAL A 233 -0.99 16.18 -25.91
C VAL A 233 -0.60 16.97 -27.15
N SER A 234 0.47 16.53 -27.81
CA SER A 234 0.95 17.14 -29.05
C SER A 234 0.45 16.39 -30.28
N THR A 235 0.24 15.08 -30.16
CA THR A 235 -0.19 14.18 -31.23
C THR A 235 -1.32 13.26 -30.77
N PRO A 236 -2.08 12.63 -31.69
CA PRO A 236 -3.10 11.66 -31.32
C PRO A 236 -2.58 10.49 -30.47
N ASP A 237 -1.33 10.09 -30.66
CA ASP A 237 -0.71 8.96 -29.96
C ASP A 237 -0.58 9.22 -28.45
N ASP A 238 -0.48 10.49 -28.04
CA ASP A 238 -0.34 10.91 -26.64
C ASP A 238 -1.66 10.80 -25.85
N LEU A 239 -2.80 10.63 -26.54
CA LEU A 239 -4.14 10.64 -25.92
C LEU A 239 -4.33 9.53 -24.89
N ALA A 240 -3.77 8.33 -25.14
CA ALA A 240 -3.91 7.20 -24.22
C ALA A 240 -3.14 7.46 -22.92
N ASP A 241 -1.91 7.96 -23.00
CA ASP A 241 -1.07 8.27 -21.83
C ASP A 241 -1.64 9.45 -21.02
N ALA A 242 -2.18 10.46 -21.70
CA ALA A 242 -2.87 11.57 -21.05
C ALA A 242 -4.16 11.13 -20.33
N GLN A 243 -4.95 10.23 -20.94
CA GLN A 243 -6.10 9.62 -20.26
C GLN A 243 -5.68 8.74 -19.08
N GLN A 244 -4.60 7.95 -19.19
CA GLN A 244 -4.07 7.18 -18.06
C GLN A 244 -3.58 8.08 -16.92
N ARG A 245 -2.96 9.22 -17.24
CA ARG A 245 -2.55 10.19 -16.21
C ARG A 245 -3.75 10.79 -15.48
N LEU A 246 -4.81 11.15 -16.22
CA LEU A 246 -6.07 11.57 -15.61
C LEU A 246 -6.68 10.45 -14.75
N ALA A 247 -6.64 9.20 -15.21
CA ALA A 247 -7.15 8.05 -14.46
C ALA A 247 -6.42 7.87 -13.13
N ARG A 248 -5.10 8.12 -13.09
CA ARG A 248 -4.30 8.10 -11.85
C ARG A 248 -4.72 9.22 -10.91
N PHE A 249 -4.91 10.44 -11.39
CA PHE A 249 -5.39 11.55 -10.56
C PHE A 249 -6.80 11.31 -10.00
N LEU A 250 -7.64 10.56 -10.71
CA LEU A 250 -8.99 10.17 -10.29
C LEU A 250 -9.04 8.87 -9.49
N ARG A 251 -7.91 8.16 -9.31
CA ARG A 251 -7.87 6.89 -8.61
C ARG A 251 -8.45 7.10 -7.21
N PRO A 252 -9.50 6.33 -6.82
CA PRO A 252 -10.04 6.44 -5.47
C PRO A 252 -8.92 6.20 -4.45
N LEU A 253 -8.81 7.09 -3.46
CA LEU A 253 -7.88 6.94 -2.34
C LEU A 253 -8.08 5.55 -1.72
N HIS A 254 -7.01 4.82 -1.36
CA HIS A 254 -7.22 3.50 -0.76
C HIS A 254 -7.96 3.65 0.59
N ALA A 255 -8.60 2.59 1.08
CA ALA A 255 -9.21 2.65 2.40
C ALA A 255 -8.18 3.03 3.49
N SER A 256 -6.89 2.74 3.28
CA SER A 256 -5.77 3.20 4.12
C SER A 256 -5.44 4.70 3.99
N ASP A 257 -5.74 5.34 2.86
CA ASP A 257 -5.44 6.77 2.61
C ASP A 257 -6.57 7.71 3.08
N ALA A 258 -7.71 7.16 3.48
CA ALA A 258 -8.95 7.93 3.69
C ALA A 258 -9.37 8.14 5.15
N PHE A 259 -8.56 7.73 6.14
CA PHE A 259 -9.01 7.77 7.53
C PHE A 259 -8.82 9.11 8.27
N TYR A 260 -8.10 10.09 7.71
CA TYR A 260 -7.95 11.42 8.33
C TYR A 260 -7.99 12.61 7.37
N ALA A 261 -8.22 12.40 6.08
CA ALA A 261 -8.40 13.53 5.18
C ALA A 261 -9.73 14.22 5.52
N ALA A 262 -9.63 15.41 6.10
CA ALA A 262 -10.70 16.39 6.06
C ALA A 262 -11.08 16.68 4.59
N GLU A 263 -10.16 16.48 3.65
CA GLU A 263 -10.30 16.72 2.21
C GLU A 263 -11.27 15.75 1.50
N PRO A 264 -12.09 16.26 0.55
CA PRO A 264 -13.03 15.46 -0.24
C PRO A 264 -12.31 14.62 -1.30
N GLU A 265 -12.77 13.40 -1.57
CA GLU A 265 -12.19 12.55 -2.64
C GLU A 265 -12.38 13.18 -4.02
N ILE A 266 -13.49 13.89 -4.21
CA ILE A 266 -13.83 14.66 -5.41
C ILE A 266 -14.81 15.79 -5.05
N THR A 267 -14.60 16.99 -5.60
CA THR A 267 -15.51 18.13 -5.43
C THR A 267 -16.65 18.10 -6.46
N ALA A 268 -17.74 18.82 -6.18
CA ALA A 268 -18.87 18.91 -7.11
C ALA A 268 -18.45 19.53 -8.45
N ASP A 269 -17.56 20.53 -8.41
CA ASP A 269 -17.01 21.15 -9.62
C ASP A 269 -16.16 20.18 -10.45
N SER A 270 -15.22 19.47 -9.81
CA SER A 270 -14.39 18.46 -10.47
C SER A 270 -15.24 17.36 -11.11
N ALA A 271 -16.27 16.89 -10.40
CA ALA A 271 -17.19 15.87 -10.90
C ALA A 271 -17.92 16.33 -12.17
N ARG A 272 -18.45 17.56 -12.17
CA ARG A 272 -19.13 18.16 -13.33
C ARG A 272 -18.17 18.31 -14.51
N GLN A 273 -16.99 18.86 -14.27
CA GLN A 273 -16.02 19.17 -15.31
C GLN A 273 -15.46 17.90 -15.98
N VAL A 274 -15.09 16.89 -15.19
CA VAL A 274 -14.58 15.61 -15.71
C VAL A 274 -15.68 14.86 -16.47
N THR A 275 -16.92 14.83 -15.95
CA THR A 275 -18.05 14.18 -16.63
C THR A 275 -18.33 14.81 -17.99
N ALA A 276 -18.43 16.15 -18.05
CA ALA A 276 -18.68 16.88 -19.29
C ALA A 276 -17.54 16.66 -20.31
N SER A 277 -16.29 16.67 -19.84
CA SER A 277 -15.12 16.48 -20.67
C SER A 277 -15.03 15.07 -21.23
N GLN A 278 -15.27 14.05 -20.40
CA GLN A 278 -15.26 12.67 -20.86
C GLN A 278 -16.44 12.36 -21.78
N LEU A 279 -17.59 13.01 -21.60
CA LEU A 279 -18.69 12.92 -22.55
C LEU A 279 -18.28 13.46 -23.93
N TYR A 280 -17.68 14.65 -23.99
CA TYR A 280 -17.15 15.22 -25.23
C TYR A 280 -16.10 14.31 -25.87
N LEU A 281 -15.11 13.86 -25.10
CA LEU A 281 -14.03 13.01 -25.58
C LEU A 281 -14.53 11.65 -26.08
N CYS A 282 -15.46 11.00 -25.39
CA CYS A 282 -16.08 9.75 -25.86
C CYS A 282 -16.77 9.94 -27.21
N ARG A 283 -17.49 11.04 -27.43
CA ARG A 283 -18.12 11.34 -28.72
C ARG A 283 -17.08 11.58 -29.82
N ALA A 284 -16.02 12.32 -29.52
CA ALA A 284 -14.92 12.54 -30.46
C ALA A 284 -14.19 11.24 -30.82
N PHE A 285 -13.91 10.39 -29.83
CA PHE A 285 -13.25 9.09 -30.04
C PHE A 285 -14.14 8.07 -30.75
N ALA A 286 -15.45 8.08 -30.49
CA ALA A 286 -16.41 7.27 -31.24
C ALA A 286 -16.39 7.63 -32.73
N LYS A 287 -16.47 8.93 -33.03
CA LYS A 287 -16.37 9.47 -34.40
C LYS A 287 -15.04 9.09 -35.04
N ALA A 288 -13.92 9.23 -34.34
CA ALA A 288 -12.60 8.85 -34.83
C ALA A 288 -12.48 7.33 -35.10
N ALA A 289 -12.97 6.50 -34.17
CA ALA A 289 -12.96 5.04 -34.32
C ALA A 289 -13.82 4.57 -35.50
N GLY A 290 -14.95 5.24 -35.75
CA GLY A 290 -15.87 4.97 -36.86
C GLY A 290 -15.33 5.31 -38.25
N GLN A 291 -14.26 6.11 -38.36
CA GLN A 291 -13.66 6.48 -39.65
C GLN A 291 -12.90 5.35 -40.34
N SER A 292 -12.55 4.27 -39.62
CA SER A 292 -11.79 3.14 -40.14
C SER A 292 -12.47 1.81 -39.81
N VAL A 293 -12.59 0.94 -40.81
CA VAL A 293 -13.18 -0.41 -40.65
C VAL A 293 -12.43 -1.24 -39.60
N LYS A 294 -11.11 -1.03 -39.44
CA LYS A 294 -10.28 -1.76 -38.48
C LYS A 294 -10.56 -1.36 -37.03
N THR A 295 -11.02 -0.13 -36.80
CA THR A 295 -11.30 0.43 -35.48
C THR A 295 -12.79 0.62 -35.21
N GLY A 296 -13.67 0.42 -36.20
CA GLY A 296 -15.11 0.68 -36.07
C GLY A 296 -15.79 -0.03 -34.90
N LYS A 297 -15.30 -1.21 -34.52
CA LYS A 297 -15.79 -1.93 -33.32
C LYS A 297 -15.58 -1.20 -31.99
N PHE A 298 -14.66 -0.23 -31.93
CA PHE A 298 -14.44 0.59 -30.73
C PHE A 298 -15.41 1.77 -30.65
N ALA A 299 -16.06 2.17 -31.75
CA ALA A 299 -17.02 3.27 -31.73
C ALA A 299 -18.16 3.01 -30.75
N ALA A 300 -18.75 1.81 -30.82
CA ALA A 300 -19.80 1.38 -29.90
C ALA A 300 -19.38 1.42 -28.42
N LEU A 301 -18.11 1.10 -28.11
CA LEU A 301 -17.60 1.14 -26.73
C LEU A 301 -17.56 2.57 -26.17
N PHE A 302 -17.26 3.55 -27.01
CA PHE A 302 -17.26 4.96 -26.63
C PHE A 302 -18.67 5.54 -26.60
N GLU A 303 -19.55 5.15 -27.54
CA GLU A 303 -20.96 5.56 -27.58
C GLU A 303 -21.72 5.09 -26.34
N GLU A 304 -21.61 3.80 -25.97
CA GLU A 304 -22.25 3.24 -24.77
C GLU A 304 -21.82 4.00 -23.50
N ARG A 305 -20.54 4.41 -23.41
CA ARG A 305 -20.04 5.22 -22.28
C ARG A 305 -20.57 6.64 -22.33
N ALA A 306 -20.64 7.24 -23.51
CA ALA A 306 -21.20 8.57 -23.69
C ALA A 306 -22.66 8.63 -23.23
N GLU A 307 -23.48 7.61 -23.52
CA GLU A 307 -24.88 7.54 -23.08
C GLU A 307 -25.03 7.55 -21.55
N VAL A 308 -24.18 6.81 -20.84
CA VAL A 308 -24.19 6.77 -19.36
C VAL A 308 -23.72 8.12 -18.79
N LEU A 309 -22.68 8.73 -19.36
CA LEU A 309 -22.19 10.05 -18.94
C LEU A 309 -23.20 11.18 -19.21
N GLU A 310 -23.90 11.10 -20.34
CA GLU A 310 -25.00 12.02 -20.69
C GLU A 310 -26.18 11.89 -19.71
N SER A 311 -26.50 10.67 -19.30
CA SER A 311 -27.50 10.41 -18.25
C SER A 311 -27.05 10.91 -16.88
N LEU A 312 -25.74 10.91 -16.59
CA LEU A 312 -25.17 11.36 -15.33
C LEU A 312 -25.12 12.88 -15.20
N GLN A 313 -24.82 13.61 -16.28
CA GLN A 313 -24.61 15.06 -16.31
C GLN A 313 -25.73 15.90 -15.62
N PRO A 314 -27.03 15.71 -15.90
CA PRO A 314 -28.09 16.48 -15.24
C PRO A 314 -28.30 16.10 -13.76
N GLN A 315 -27.77 14.96 -13.32
CA GLN A 315 -27.89 14.50 -11.94
C GLN A 315 -26.80 15.10 -11.05
N ILE A 316 -25.60 15.29 -11.61
CA ILE A 316 -24.47 15.91 -10.90
C ILE A 316 -24.48 17.44 -10.95
N SER A 317 -25.28 18.07 -11.82
CA SER A 317 -25.36 19.53 -11.95
C SER A 317 -25.87 20.22 -10.68
N HIS A 318 -26.60 19.49 -9.84
CA HIS A 318 -27.17 19.96 -8.58
C HIS A 318 -26.32 19.62 -7.36
N LEU A 319 -25.15 18.99 -7.55
CA LEU A 319 -24.24 18.73 -6.43
C LEU A 319 -23.61 20.03 -5.95
N LEU A 320 -23.55 20.18 -4.63
CA LEU A 320 -22.94 21.31 -3.92
C LEU A 320 -21.89 20.80 -2.94
N ASP A 321 -20.80 21.56 -2.82
CA ASP A 321 -19.77 21.35 -1.80
C ASP A 321 -20.20 22.06 -0.49
N VAL A 322 -20.13 21.38 0.65
CA VAL A 322 -20.53 21.92 1.97
C VAL A 322 -19.49 22.88 2.54
N SER A 323 -18.20 22.63 2.25
CA SER A 323 -17.10 23.52 2.63
C SER A 323 -16.59 24.25 1.38
N GLU A 324 -16.80 25.57 1.32
CA GLU A 324 -16.37 26.42 0.19
C GLU A 324 -14.86 26.73 0.21
N GLU A 325 -14.17 26.54 1.33
CA GLU A 325 -12.77 26.96 1.55
C GLU A 325 -11.70 26.02 0.98
N ARG A 326 -12.03 25.16 0.00
CA ARG A 326 -11.06 24.17 -0.51
C ARG A 326 -10.81 24.33 -2.00
N ASP A 327 -9.56 24.64 -2.32
CA ASP A 327 -9.10 24.75 -3.69
C ASP A 327 -9.33 23.43 -4.44
N PRO A 328 -9.89 23.48 -5.65
CA PRO A 328 -10.05 22.29 -6.48
C PRO A 328 -8.68 21.64 -6.73
N ASN A 329 -8.65 20.32 -6.89
CA ASN A 329 -7.42 19.63 -7.26
C ASN A 329 -6.99 20.06 -8.66
N MET A 330 -6.14 21.09 -8.72
CA MET A 330 -5.72 21.77 -9.94
C MET A 330 -5.09 20.83 -10.97
N ARG A 331 -4.56 19.68 -10.54
CA ARG A 331 -3.95 18.68 -11.42
C ARG A 331 -4.97 17.97 -12.31
N ARG A 332 -6.13 17.60 -11.73
CA ARG A 332 -7.25 17.01 -12.47
C ARG A 332 -7.79 18.01 -13.48
N PHE A 333 -7.97 19.25 -13.02
CA PHE A 333 -8.42 20.37 -13.84
C PHE A 333 -7.48 20.58 -15.04
N TRP A 334 -6.18 20.76 -14.82
CA TRP A 334 -5.22 21.01 -15.90
C TRP A 334 -5.08 19.84 -16.87
N GLN A 335 -5.04 18.60 -16.38
CA GLN A 335 -4.94 17.41 -17.26
C GLN A 335 -6.18 17.24 -18.13
N GLN A 336 -7.38 17.49 -17.57
CA GLN A 336 -8.63 17.41 -18.31
C GLN A 336 -8.76 18.56 -19.31
N SER A 337 -8.38 19.79 -18.92
CA SER A 337 -8.33 20.94 -19.84
C SER A 337 -7.37 20.72 -20.99
N GLU A 338 -6.20 20.12 -20.75
CA GLU A 338 -5.24 19.79 -21.82
C GLU A 338 -5.83 18.77 -22.80
N LEU A 339 -6.47 17.70 -22.30
CA LEU A 339 -7.13 16.69 -23.14
C LEU A 339 -8.23 17.29 -24.03
N THR A 340 -9.15 18.07 -23.46
CA THR A 340 -10.25 18.66 -24.23
C THR A 340 -9.75 19.71 -25.21
N THR A 341 -8.80 20.56 -24.79
CA THR A 341 -8.22 21.59 -25.66
C THR A 341 -7.44 20.95 -26.80
N ALA A 342 -6.65 19.90 -26.56
CA ALA A 342 -5.90 19.22 -27.60
C ALA A 342 -6.82 18.56 -28.64
N VAL A 343 -7.87 17.86 -28.20
CA VAL A 343 -8.84 17.25 -29.12
C VAL A 343 -9.62 18.31 -29.90
N ALA A 344 -10.08 19.39 -29.24
CA ALA A 344 -10.74 20.50 -29.92
C ALA A 344 -9.81 21.16 -30.96
N ARG A 345 -8.54 21.42 -30.62
CA ARG A 345 -7.53 21.91 -31.57
C ARG A 345 -7.37 20.97 -32.77
N MET A 346 -7.32 19.67 -32.55
CA MET A 346 -7.24 18.69 -33.65
C MET A 346 -8.48 18.72 -34.54
N GLU A 347 -9.68 18.81 -33.96
CA GLU A 347 -10.93 18.95 -34.72
C GLU A 347 -10.99 20.27 -35.52
N ASP A 348 -10.64 21.39 -34.88
CA ASP A 348 -10.67 22.74 -35.49
C ASP A 348 -9.62 22.91 -36.60
N GLN A 349 -8.43 22.32 -36.44
CA GLN A 349 -7.37 22.32 -37.46
C GLN A 349 -7.61 21.26 -38.56
N GLY A 350 -8.68 20.47 -38.46
CA GLY A 350 -8.99 19.41 -39.42
C GLY A 350 -7.99 18.25 -39.41
N VAL A 351 -7.25 18.06 -38.31
CA VAL A 351 -6.32 16.94 -38.12
C VAL A 351 -7.14 15.73 -37.62
N PRO A 352 -7.39 14.71 -38.47
CA PRO A 352 -8.17 13.57 -38.04
C PRO A 352 -7.40 12.76 -37.00
N ILE A 353 -8.07 12.40 -35.90
CA ILE A 353 -7.54 11.47 -34.89
C ILE A 353 -7.44 10.09 -35.55
N ARG A 354 -6.25 9.76 -36.07
CA ARG A 354 -5.95 8.49 -36.75
C ARG A 354 -5.04 7.64 -35.89
N LEU A 355 -5.62 6.66 -35.20
CA LEU A 355 -4.91 5.73 -34.35
C LEU A 355 -4.89 4.33 -34.98
N GLN A 356 -3.78 3.63 -34.78
CA GLN A 356 -3.69 2.20 -35.09
C GLN A 356 -4.62 1.39 -34.16
N PRO A 357 -5.05 0.18 -34.55
CA PRO A 357 -5.91 -0.64 -33.71
C PRO A 357 -5.36 -0.90 -32.30
N THR A 358 -4.04 -1.02 -32.14
CA THR A 358 -3.38 -1.17 -30.83
C THR A 358 -3.53 0.09 -29.97
N GLN A 359 -3.25 1.26 -30.53
CA GLN A 359 -3.40 2.56 -29.88
C GLN A 359 -4.87 2.85 -29.53
N MET A 360 -5.81 2.43 -30.39
CA MET A 360 -7.24 2.55 -30.12
C MET A 360 -7.70 1.65 -28.96
N VAL A 361 -7.14 0.45 -28.80
CA VAL A 361 -7.37 -0.41 -27.63
C VAL A 361 -6.87 0.27 -26.36
N GLU A 362 -5.66 0.85 -26.40
CA GLU A 362 -5.05 1.53 -25.26
C GLU A 362 -5.86 2.77 -24.86
N LEU A 363 -6.29 3.57 -25.83
CA LEU A 363 -7.18 4.70 -25.60
C LEU A 363 -8.52 4.27 -24.99
N ALA A 364 -9.12 3.19 -25.50
CA ALA A 364 -10.37 2.66 -24.96
C ALA A 364 -10.21 2.14 -23.53
N LYS A 365 -9.09 1.49 -23.20
CA LYS A 365 -8.77 1.04 -21.84
C LYS A 365 -8.54 2.23 -20.90
N ALA A 366 -7.76 3.21 -21.32
CA ALA A 366 -7.49 4.41 -20.54
C ALA A 366 -8.77 5.20 -20.26
N THR A 367 -9.62 5.37 -21.28
CA THR A 367 -10.95 6.02 -21.13
C THR A 367 -11.85 5.24 -20.17
N HIS A 368 -11.84 3.91 -20.24
CA HIS A 368 -12.54 3.08 -19.27
C HIS A 368 -12.01 3.29 -17.85
N GLU A 369 -10.69 3.29 -17.63
CA GLU A 369 -10.10 3.54 -16.31
C GLU A 369 -10.50 4.91 -15.74
N VAL A 370 -10.51 5.97 -16.57
CA VAL A 370 -10.97 7.30 -16.16
C VAL A 370 -12.43 7.29 -15.69
N THR A 371 -13.33 6.80 -16.54
CA THR A 371 -14.78 6.75 -16.24
C THR A 371 -15.10 5.85 -15.05
N HIS A 372 -14.40 4.73 -14.91
CA HIS A 372 -14.53 3.82 -13.77
C HIS A 372 -14.05 4.44 -12.46
N ASN A 373 -12.89 5.11 -12.48
CA ASN A 373 -12.35 5.79 -11.31
C ASN A 373 -13.19 7.00 -10.91
N LEU A 374 -13.69 7.78 -11.87
CA LEU A 374 -14.68 8.84 -11.65
C LEU A 374 -15.91 8.28 -10.93
N GLY A 375 -16.51 7.20 -11.46
CA GLY A 375 -17.68 6.57 -10.86
C GLY A 375 -17.43 6.10 -9.44
N LYS A 376 -16.29 5.44 -9.19
CA LYS A 376 -15.90 4.97 -7.85
C LYS A 376 -15.65 6.11 -6.87
N ALA A 377 -14.87 7.12 -7.24
CA ALA A 377 -14.52 8.25 -6.37
C ALA A 377 -15.77 9.06 -6.00
N LEU A 378 -16.62 9.36 -6.98
CA LEU A 378 -17.85 10.10 -6.75
C LEU A 378 -18.85 9.31 -5.90
N ARG A 379 -19.06 8.02 -6.19
CA ARG A 379 -19.95 7.16 -5.39
C ARG A 379 -19.45 7.03 -3.95
N ARG A 380 -18.14 6.90 -3.74
CA ARG A 380 -17.56 6.80 -2.41
C ARG A 380 -17.70 8.10 -1.61
N GLU A 381 -17.41 9.24 -2.22
CA GLU A 381 -17.60 10.55 -1.58
C GLU A 381 -19.08 10.78 -1.21
N LEU A 382 -20.03 10.47 -2.10
CA LEU A 382 -21.46 10.62 -1.84
C LEU A 382 -21.96 9.76 -0.67
N LEU A 383 -21.42 8.53 -0.55
CA LEU A 383 -21.86 7.57 0.47
C LEU A 383 -21.09 7.69 1.79
N ARG A 384 -20.02 8.49 1.85
CA ARG A 384 -19.22 8.74 3.06
C ARG A 384 -20.06 9.41 4.16
N THR A 385 -19.84 9.04 5.43
CA THR A 385 -20.63 9.54 6.58
C THR A 385 -20.48 11.05 6.77
N ASN A 386 -19.28 11.59 6.54
CA ASN A 386 -18.93 13.00 6.57
C ASN A 386 -18.73 13.60 5.17
N SER A 387 -19.54 13.20 4.18
CA SER A 387 -19.46 13.67 2.79
C SER A 387 -19.46 15.20 2.68
N ASN A 388 -18.57 15.74 1.84
CA ASN A 388 -18.60 17.15 1.45
C ASN A 388 -19.69 17.45 0.41
N LEU A 389 -20.29 16.43 -0.21
CA LEU A 389 -21.24 16.59 -1.29
C LEU A 389 -22.68 16.53 -0.79
N ARG A 390 -23.50 17.50 -1.23
CA ARG A 390 -24.95 17.53 -1.00
C ARG A 390 -25.70 17.69 -2.31
N ASP A 391 -26.90 17.13 -2.35
CA ASP A 391 -27.85 17.38 -3.42
C ASP A 391 -28.61 18.66 -3.13
N GLY A 392 -28.29 19.71 -3.88
CA GLY A 392 -28.94 21.01 -3.82
C GLY A 392 -30.12 21.15 -4.79
N ASN A 393 -30.75 20.05 -5.21
CA ASN A 393 -31.90 20.14 -6.12
C ASN A 393 -33.00 21.06 -5.53
N PRO A 394 -33.52 22.04 -6.30
CA PRO A 394 -34.53 22.98 -5.83
C PRO A 394 -35.86 22.32 -5.41
N ARG A 395 -36.06 21.03 -5.69
CA ARG A 395 -37.20 20.24 -5.22
C ARG A 395 -37.15 19.92 -3.72
N HIS A 396 -35.99 20.08 -3.08
CA HIS A 396 -35.83 19.84 -1.65
C HIS A 396 -36.29 21.07 -0.85
N ALA A 397 -37.45 20.96 -0.21
CA ALA A 397 -38.09 22.07 0.50
C ALA A 397 -37.27 22.61 1.69
N ASP A 398 -36.49 21.75 2.33
CA ASP A 398 -35.74 22.06 3.56
C ASP A 398 -34.24 22.34 3.29
N GLY A 399 -33.84 22.54 2.02
CA GLY A 399 -32.46 22.81 1.60
C GLY A 399 -31.67 21.57 1.15
N PRO A 400 -30.32 21.68 1.00
CA PRO A 400 -29.50 20.62 0.42
C PRO A 400 -29.50 19.32 1.26
N VAL A 401 -29.71 18.18 0.59
CA VAL A 401 -29.92 16.88 1.26
C VAL A 401 -28.76 15.93 0.97
N ARG A 402 -28.56 14.92 1.83
CA ARG A 402 -27.58 13.86 1.58
C ARG A 402 -28.07 12.91 0.49
N VAL A 403 -27.19 12.58 -0.46
CA VAL A 403 -27.48 11.58 -1.50
C VAL A 403 -27.51 10.18 -0.89
N GLY A 404 -28.63 9.47 -1.05
CA GLY A 404 -28.84 8.13 -0.51
C GLY A 404 -28.46 6.98 -1.46
N ARG A 405 -28.29 5.77 -0.88
CA ARG A 405 -27.98 4.48 -1.57
C ARG A 405 -29.05 3.96 -2.53
N ARG A 406 -30.11 4.73 -2.79
CA ARG A 406 -31.21 4.41 -3.71
C ARG A 406 -31.56 5.58 -4.62
N SER A 407 -30.70 6.60 -4.66
CA SER A 407 -30.88 7.74 -5.55
C SER A 407 -30.62 7.31 -7.00
N ARG A 408 -31.27 8.00 -7.95
CA ARG A 408 -30.99 7.81 -9.38
C ARG A 408 -29.50 8.04 -9.69
N LEU A 409 -28.87 8.98 -8.98
CA LEU A 409 -27.46 9.30 -9.11
C LEU A 409 -26.57 8.10 -8.72
N GLU A 410 -26.85 7.45 -7.60
CA GLU A 410 -26.09 6.26 -7.17
C GLU A 410 -26.26 5.08 -8.12
N ALA A 411 -27.46 4.90 -8.69
CA ALA A 411 -27.73 3.87 -9.69
C ALA A 411 -26.93 4.13 -10.98
N THR A 412 -26.97 5.36 -11.53
CA THR A 412 -26.20 5.71 -12.74
C THR A 412 -24.69 5.60 -12.52
N LEU A 413 -24.18 5.92 -11.32
CA LEU A 413 -22.77 5.71 -10.98
C LEU A 413 -22.42 4.22 -10.89
N THR A 414 -23.33 3.40 -10.39
CA THR A 414 -23.16 1.94 -10.35
C THR A 414 -23.13 1.35 -11.76
N ASP A 415 -23.99 1.83 -12.65
CA ASP A 415 -23.97 1.45 -14.07
C ASP A 415 -22.63 1.80 -14.71
N LEU A 416 -22.12 3.03 -14.49
CA LEU A 416 -20.82 3.48 -14.99
C LEU A 416 -19.65 2.62 -14.48
N ILE A 417 -19.67 2.23 -13.20
CA ILE A 417 -18.64 1.36 -12.58
C ILE A 417 -18.67 -0.06 -13.17
N ASN A 418 -19.87 -0.58 -13.45
CA ASN A 418 -20.08 -1.94 -13.92
C ASN A 418 -19.90 -2.11 -15.44
N MET A 419 -19.74 -1.01 -16.19
CA MET A 419 -19.46 -1.08 -17.62
C MET A 419 -18.22 -1.94 -17.88
N PRO A 420 -18.28 -2.89 -18.83
CA PRO A 420 -17.21 -3.84 -19.05
C PRO A 420 -15.95 -3.15 -19.58
N ALA A 421 -14.79 -3.52 -19.03
CA ALA A 421 -13.49 -3.15 -19.59
C ALA A 421 -13.36 -3.69 -21.04
N PRO A 422 -12.67 -2.98 -21.95
CA PRO A 422 -12.43 -3.49 -23.31
C PRO A 422 -11.64 -4.81 -23.28
N LYS A 423 -12.30 -5.94 -23.56
CA LYS A 423 -11.71 -7.30 -23.49
C LYS A 423 -10.97 -7.75 -24.75
N LEU A 424 -10.68 -6.85 -25.68
CA LEU A 424 -10.06 -7.24 -26.96
C LEU A 424 -8.58 -7.63 -26.72
N PRO A 425 -8.18 -8.90 -26.97
CA PRO A 425 -6.81 -9.32 -26.75
C PRO A 425 -5.87 -8.52 -27.64
N VAL A 426 -4.86 -7.88 -27.05
CA VAL A 426 -3.79 -7.17 -27.78
C VAL A 426 -3.14 -8.12 -28.82
N ALA A 427 -3.12 -9.42 -28.51
CA ALA A 427 -2.68 -10.50 -29.38
C ALA A 427 -3.42 -10.60 -30.73
N GLN A 428 -4.64 -10.05 -30.89
CA GLN A 428 -5.35 -10.05 -32.18
C GLN A 428 -4.75 -9.05 -33.19
N PHE A 429 -3.94 -8.09 -32.72
CA PHE A 429 -3.41 -7.01 -33.55
C PHE A 429 -1.88 -7.05 -33.73
N ASN A 430 -1.21 -7.98 -33.06
CA ASN A 430 0.23 -8.22 -33.25
C ASN A 430 0.49 -8.82 -34.64
N ASN A 431 1.43 -8.20 -35.35
CA ASN A 431 1.84 -8.59 -36.71
C ASN A 431 2.23 -10.09 -36.74
N PRO A 432 1.72 -10.90 -37.68
CA PRO A 432 2.07 -12.32 -37.82
C PRO A 432 3.59 -12.64 -37.73
N PRO A 433 4.51 -11.84 -38.32
CA PRO A 433 5.95 -12.12 -38.22
C PRO A 433 6.53 -11.90 -36.82
N GLN A 434 6.02 -10.94 -36.04
CA GLN A 434 6.47 -10.70 -34.66
C GLN A 434 6.04 -11.84 -33.74
N ARG A 435 4.85 -12.40 -33.99
CA ARG A 435 4.35 -13.59 -33.28
C ARG A 435 5.18 -14.83 -33.60
N ALA A 436 5.60 -14.99 -34.85
CA ALA A 436 6.51 -16.05 -35.28
C ALA A 436 7.90 -15.90 -34.66
N ALA A 437 8.44 -14.67 -34.58
CA ALA A 437 9.72 -14.39 -33.93
C ALA A 437 9.70 -14.71 -32.44
N LEU A 438 8.67 -14.27 -31.71
CA LEU A 438 8.48 -14.58 -30.27
C LEU A 438 8.35 -16.08 -30.01
N ARG A 439 7.59 -16.81 -30.87
CA ARG A 439 7.53 -18.27 -30.81
C ARG A 439 8.89 -18.91 -31.03
N ARG A 440 9.62 -18.49 -32.07
CA ARG A 440 10.97 -18.97 -32.34
C ARG A 440 11.93 -18.72 -31.17
N THR A 441 11.76 -17.61 -30.46
CA THR A 441 12.59 -17.24 -29.30
C THR A 441 12.25 -18.13 -28.10
N LEU A 442 10.95 -18.39 -27.86
CA LEU A 442 10.50 -19.31 -26.82
C LEU A 442 10.90 -20.76 -27.13
N ASP A 443 10.83 -21.18 -28.39
CA ASP A 443 11.26 -22.52 -28.85
C ASP A 443 12.80 -22.70 -28.78
N MET A 444 13.56 -21.60 -28.87
CA MET A 444 15.03 -21.60 -28.73
C MET A 444 15.52 -21.45 -27.28
N THR A 445 14.62 -21.15 -26.34
CA THR A 445 14.97 -21.11 -24.93
C THR A 445 14.79 -22.51 -24.35
N PRO A 446 15.85 -23.21 -23.88
CA PRO A 446 15.68 -24.51 -23.28
C PRO A 446 14.83 -24.36 -22.01
N THR A 447 13.60 -24.89 -22.00
CA THR A 447 12.92 -25.18 -20.75
C THR A 447 13.75 -26.24 -20.05
N ALA A 448 14.60 -25.81 -19.11
CA ALA A 448 15.30 -26.73 -18.23
C ALA A 448 14.25 -27.68 -17.64
N SER A 449 14.50 -28.98 -17.78
CA SER A 449 13.67 -30.03 -17.20
C SER A 449 13.49 -29.72 -15.72
N GLN A 450 12.26 -29.37 -15.36
CA GLN A 450 11.87 -29.18 -13.97
C GLN A 450 12.28 -30.44 -13.21
N PRO A 451 13.09 -30.36 -12.15
CA PRO A 451 13.43 -31.55 -11.37
C PRO A 451 12.11 -32.17 -10.89
N PRO A 452 11.98 -33.51 -10.91
CA PRO A 452 10.75 -34.17 -10.50
C PRO A 452 10.39 -33.73 -9.08
N SER A 453 9.17 -33.24 -8.92
CA SER A 453 8.61 -32.87 -7.62
C SER A 453 8.78 -34.03 -6.63
N PRO A 454 9.38 -33.81 -5.44
CA PRO A 454 9.49 -34.83 -4.40
C PRO A 454 8.13 -35.17 -3.75
N PHE A 455 7.05 -34.51 -4.16
CA PHE A 455 5.70 -34.72 -3.64
C PHE A 455 4.83 -35.48 -4.65
N PRO A 456 4.00 -36.45 -4.19
CA PRO A 456 3.04 -37.12 -5.05
C PRO A 456 1.98 -36.12 -5.56
N ALA A 457 1.61 -36.26 -6.83
CA ALA A 457 0.57 -35.43 -7.44
C ALA A 457 -0.73 -35.50 -6.61
N ALA A 458 -1.29 -34.33 -6.28
CA ALA A 458 -2.55 -34.23 -5.56
C ALA A 458 -3.62 -35.04 -6.32
N ARG A 459 -4.22 -36.04 -5.66
CA ARG A 459 -5.36 -36.77 -6.22
C ARG A 459 -6.44 -35.76 -6.56
N SER A 460 -6.82 -35.70 -7.84
CA SER A 460 -8.04 -35.01 -8.26
C SER A 460 -9.21 -35.61 -7.47
N LEU A 461 -9.82 -34.82 -6.60
CA LEU A 461 -11.11 -35.15 -6.00
C LEU A 461 -12.14 -35.11 -7.13
N GLY A 462 -12.30 -36.25 -7.79
CA GLY A 462 -13.41 -36.50 -8.67
C GLY A 462 -14.69 -36.43 -7.86
N THR A 463 -15.55 -35.50 -8.23
CA THR A 463 -16.98 -35.52 -7.89
C THR A 463 -17.57 -36.83 -8.42
N SER A 464 -17.72 -37.82 -7.55
CA SER A 464 -18.58 -38.99 -7.78
C SER A 464 -19.76 -38.87 -6.82
N GLY A 465 -20.95 -38.83 -7.41
CA GLY A 465 -22.19 -38.56 -6.71
C GLY A 465 -22.57 -39.62 -5.68
N TYR A 466 -23.20 -39.14 -4.62
CA TYR A 466 -24.16 -39.91 -3.85
C TYR A 466 -25.53 -39.29 -4.09
N GLY A 467 -26.31 -39.93 -4.95
CA GLY A 467 -27.76 -39.83 -4.99
C GLY A 467 -28.29 -41.25 -4.97
N GLN A 468 -29.10 -41.56 -3.95
CA GLN A 468 -30.17 -42.53 -4.11
C GLN A 468 -31.20 -41.98 -5.10
#